data_AF-A0A961GF15-F1
#
_entry.id   AF-A0A961GF15-F1
#
_cell.length_a   1.000
_cell.length_b   1.000
_cell.length_c   1.000
_cell.angle_alpha   90.00
_cell.angle_beta   90.00
_cell.angle_gamma   90.00
#
_symmetry.space_group_name_H-M   'P 1'
#
loop_
_entity.id
_entity.type
_entity.pdbx_description
1 polymer ?
#
loop_
_entity_poly.entity_id
_entity_poly.type
_entity_poly.pdbx_seq_one_letter_code
_entity_poly.pdbx_strand_id
1 'polypeptide(L)'
;MTSTLTSQTSQQQALEDQFGLADRVVNPEVLRNSVERFRERGITLPTFEELSNPPKYIAKDKAGDADPQGPDARNLWRVHWYNDKDGNQVDVPEHVVLTKEITGI
;
A
#
# COMPACT_ATOMS: atom_id res chain seq x y z
N MET A 1 -36.62 -11.60 -9.63
CA MET A 1 -35.65 -10.53 -9.29
C MET A 1 -35.05 -10.68 -7.90
N THR A 2 -35.58 -11.53 -7.02
CA THR A 2 -35.10 -11.72 -5.63
C THR A 2 -33.76 -12.45 -5.52
N SER A 3 -33.47 -13.38 -6.43
CA SER A 3 -32.26 -14.23 -6.36
C SER A 3 -30.94 -13.49 -6.63
N THR A 4 -30.97 -12.38 -7.37
CA THR A 4 -29.76 -11.62 -7.74
C THR A 4 -29.28 -10.74 -6.59
N LEU A 5 -30.20 -10.14 -5.82
CA LEU A 5 -29.83 -9.33 -4.65
C LEU A 5 -29.20 -10.17 -3.55
N THR A 6 -29.73 -11.37 -3.27
CA THR A 6 -29.17 -12.27 -2.24
C THR A 6 -27.75 -12.71 -2.59
N SER A 7 -27.48 -12.99 -3.87
CA SER A 7 -26.16 -13.38 -4.36
C SER A 7 -25.13 -12.23 -4.33
N GLN A 8 -25.57 -11.00 -4.56
CA GLN A 8 -24.71 -9.82 -4.44
C GLN A 8 -24.36 -9.52 -2.99
N THR A 9 -25.31 -9.63 -2.07
CA THR A 9 -25.06 -9.47 -0.62
C THR A 9 -24.09 -10.52 -0.09
N SER A 10 -24.22 -11.79 -0.51
CA SER A 10 -23.29 -12.84 -0.09
C SER A 10 -21.87 -12.64 -0.61
N GLN A 11 -21.72 -12.12 -1.84
CA GLN A 11 -20.41 -11.80 -2.41
C GLN A 11 -19.77 -10.62 -1.67
N GLN A 12 -20.56 -9.58 -1.36
CA GLN A 12 -20.09 -8.41 -0.63
C GLN A 12 -19.67 -8.77 0.80
N GLN A 13 -20.41 -9.66 1.48
CA GLN A 13 -20.01 -10.21 2.79
C GLN A 13 -18.71 -11.00 2.70
N ALA A 14 -18.52 -11.84 1.67
CA ALA A 14 -17.26 -12.57 1.51
C ALA A 14 -16.07 -11.63 1.26
N LEU A 15 -16.25 -10.58 0.45
CA LEU A 15 -15.22 -9.55 0.23
C LEU A 15 -14.76 -8.92 1.54
N GLU A 16 -15.69 -8.60 2.44
CA GLU A 16 -15.39 -7.99 3.73
C GLU A 16 -14.85 -9.00 4.75
N ASP A 17 -15.60 -10.06 5.06
CA ASP A 17 -15.33 -10.94 6.18
C ASP A 17 -14.16 -11.90 5.92
N GLN A 18 -14.00 -12.34 4.66
CA GLN A 18 -12.98 -13.33 4.30
C GLN A 18 -11.72 -12.69 3.71
N PHE A 19 -11.87 -11.63 2.92
CA PHE A 19 -10.76 -11.01 2.20
C PHE A 19 -10.34 -9.65 2.76
N GLY A 20 -11.10 -9.05 3.67
CA GLY A 20 -10.80 -7.73 4.24
C GLY A 20 -10.92 -6.58 3.25
N LEU A 21 -11.64 -6.77 2.14
CA LEU A 21 -11.80 -5.84 1.03
C LEU A 21 -13.05 -4.97 1.19
N ALA A 22 -13.26 -4.44 2.39
CA ALA A 22 -14.34 -3.48 2.62
C ALA A 22 -14.07 -2.19 1.82
N ASP A 23 -15.12 -1.67 1.19
CA ASP A 23 -15.11 -0.38 0.46
C ASP A 23 -15.41 0.82 1.38
N ARG A 24 -15.51 0.59 2.69
CA ARG A 24 -15.88 1.56 3.72
C ARG A 24 -15.08 1.35 5.00
N VAL A 25 -15.12 2.33 5.90
CA VAL A 25 -14.52 2.21 7.23
C VAL A 25 -15.34 1.24 8.08
N VAL A 26 -14.80 0.06 8.36
CA VAL A 26 -15.45 -0.99 9.17
C VAL A 26 -15.50 -0.62 10.65
N ASN A 27 -14.46 0.03 11.18
CA ASN A 27 -14.39 0.45 12.57
C ASN A 27 -13.90 1.92 12.70
N PRO A 28 -14.82 2.89 12.83
CA PRO A 28 -14.47 4.31 12.97
C PRO A 28 -13.68 4.65 14.23
N GLU A 29 -13.88 3.91 15.33
CA GLU A 29 -13.18 4.16 16.59
C GLU A 29 -11.70 3.78 16.49
N VAL A 30 -11.39 2.65 15.86
CA VAL A 30 -10.01 2.23 15.59
C VAL A 30 -9.31 3.21 14.66
N LEU A 31 -10.01 3.72 13.64
CA LEU A 31 -9.47 4.77 12.77
C LEU A 31 -9.14 6.04 13.56
N ARG A 32 -10.07 6.53 14.40
CA ARG A 32 -9.87 7.71 15.26
C ARG A 32 -8.65 7.54 16.17
N ASN A 33 -8.56 6.41 16.87
CA ASN A 33 -7.43 6.10 17.76
C ASN A 33 -6.09 6.07 17.00
N SER A 34 -6.09 5.54 15.77
CA SER A 34 -4.90 5.52 14.91
C SER A 34 -4.46 6.93 14.50
N VAL A 35 -5.42 7.79 14.12
CA VAL A 35 -5.17 9.20 13.77
C VAL A 35 -4.61 9.98 14.97
N GLU A 36 -5.17 9.79 16.16
CA GLU A 36 -4.67 10.41 17.40
C GLU A 36 -3.23 9.99 17.68
N ARG A 37 -2.94 8.69 17.63
CA ARG A 37 -1.59 8.15 17.87
C ARG A 37 -0.56 8.65 16.85
N PHE A 38 -0.95 8.80 15.58
CA PHE A 38 -0.08 9.35 14.54
C PHE A 38 0.25 10.82 14.85
N ARG A 39 -0.76 11.61 15.24
CA ARG A 39 -0.57 13.01 15.62
C ARG A 39 0.35 13.17 16.84
N GLU A 40 0.12 12.39 17.89
CA GLU A 40 0.95 12.39 19.11
C GLU A 40 2.41 12.07 18.83
N ARG A 41 2.67 11.18 17.87
CA ARG A 41 4.03 10.74 17.50
C ARG A 41 4.64 11.54 16.34
N GLY A 42 3.93 12.53 15.79
CA GLY A 42 4.38 13.30 14.63
C GLY A 42 4.55 12.46 13.36
N ILE A 43 3.83 11.35 13.23
CA ILE A 43 3.92 10.45 12.07
C ILE A 43 3.00 10.99 10.96
N THR A 44 3.57 11.16 9.77
CA THR A 44 2.83 11.56 8.57
C THR A 44 2.70 10.35 7.64
N LEU A 45 1.47 10.04 7.22
CA LEU A 45 1.20 9.02 6.22
C LEU A 45 1.34 9.62 4.81
N PRO A 46 2.02 8.94 3.88
CA PRO A 46 2.00 9.33 2.47
C PRO A 46 0.61 9.12 1.86
N THR A 47 0.25 9.97 0.91
CA THR A 47 -0.93 9.78 0.05
C THR A 47 -0.65 8.70 -1.01
N PHE A 48 -1.72 8.13 -1.56
CA PHE A 48 -1.58 7.19 -2.68
C PHE A 48 -0.95 7.85 -3.92
N GLU A 49 -1.20 9.14 -4.14
CA GLU A 49 -0.56 9.87 -5.24
C GLU A 49 0.97 9.90 -5.06
N GLU A 50 1.44 10.24 -3.86
CA GLU A 50 2.87 10.28 -3.54
C GLU A 50 3.52 8.88 -3.69
N LEU A 51 2.85 7.83 -3.22
CA LEU A 51 3.32 6.44 -3.37
C LEU A 51 3.30 5.93 -4.82
N SER A 52 2.39 6.44 -5.66
CA SER A 52 2.28 6.02 -7.07
C SER A 52 3.39 6.57 -7.96
N ASN A 53 4.00 7.70 -7.58
CA ASN A 53 5.13 8.29 -8.29
C ASN A 53 6.26 8.69 -7.31
N PRO A 54 6.95 7.69 -6.71
CA PRO A 54 7.98 7.93 -5.71
C PRO A 54 9.12 8.84 -6.20
N PRO A 55 9.66 8.71 -7.43
CA PRO A 55 10.72 9.60 -7.91
C PRO A 55 10.32 11.08 -7.92
N LYS A 56 9.03 11.38 -8.09
CA LYS A 56 8.52 12.76 -8.10
C LYS A 56 8.26 13.29 -6.69
N TYR A 57 7.73 12.46 -5.79
CA TYR A 57 7.14 12.93 -4.54
C TYR A 57 7.91 12.50 -3.27
N ILE A 58 8.72 11.44 -3.34
CA ILE A 58 9.39 10.84 -2.20
C ILE A 58 10.90 11.03 -2.33
N ALA A 59 11.38 12.08 -1.66
CA ALA A 59 12.80 12.32 -1.52
C ALA A 59 13.48 11.18 -0.74
N LYS A 60 14.72 10.85 -1.12
CA LYS A 60 15.48 9.71 -0.56
C LYS A 60 15.69 9.81 0.96
N ASP A 61 15.63 11.01 1.51
CA ASP A 61 15.80 11.31 2.93
C ASP A 61 14.54 11.08 3.78
N LYS A 62 13.35 10.88 3.18
CA LYS A 62 12.11 10.59 3.92
C LYS A 62 12.22 9.34 4.78
N ALA A 63 12.90 8.30 4.29
CA ALA A 63 13.21 7.10 5.06
C ALA A 63 14.46 7.29 5.94
N GLY A 64 15.44 8.07 5.46
CA GLY A 64 16.69 8.33 6.18
C GLY A 64 17.49 7.03 6.42
N ASP A 65 17.92 6.83 7.66
CA ASP A 65 18.67 5.67 8.15
C ASP A 65 17.79 4.55 8.72
N ALA A 66 16.45 4.62 8.53
CA ALA A 66 15.54 3.60 9.01
C ALA A 66 15.89 2.22 8.45
N ASP A 67 15.93 1.21 9.33
CA ASP A 67 16.05 -0.19 8.93
C ASP A 67 14.85 -0.56 8.05
N PRO A 68 15.05 -0.95 6.77
CA PRO A 68 13.98 -1.33 5.86
C PRO A 68 13.10 -2.48 6.39
N GLN A 69 13.65 -3.36 7.22
CA GLN A 69 12.97 -4.51 7.80
C GLN A 69 12.49 -4.25 9.24
N GLY A 70 12.75 -3.06 9.76
CA GLY A 70 12.39 -2.65 11.11
C GLY A 70 10.99 -2.02 11.21
N PRO A 71 10.47 -1.85 12.44
CA PRO A 71 9.15 -1.27 12.69
C PRO A 71 9.15 0.29 12.71
N ASP A 72 10.05 0.94 11.99
CA ASP A 72 10.13 2.41 11.95
C ASP A 72 8.97 3.01 11.13
N ALA A 73 8.31 4.04 11.65
CA ALA A 73 7.20 4.70 10.96
C ALA A 73 7.63 5.37 9.64
N ARG A 74 8.91 5.75 9.50
CA ARG A 74 9.49 6.26 8.25
C ARG A 74 9.41 5.23 7.12
N ASN A 75 9.28 3.94 7.43
CA ASN A 75 9.11 2.88 6.43
C ASN A 75 7.76 2.94 5.70
N LEU A 76 6.78 3.71 6.19
CA LEU A 76 5.53 3.96 5.46
C LEU A 76 5.78 4.64 4.09
N TRP A 77 6.85 5.43 3.97
CA TRP A 77 7.27 6.06 2.71
C TRP A 77 7.90 5.09 1.72
N ARG A 78 8.13 3.83 2.10
CA ARG A 78 8.79 2.80 1.29
C ARG A 78 7.79 1.83 0.65
N VAL A 79 6.49 2.02 0.85
CA VAL A 79 5.43 1.15 0.33
C VAL A 79 5.16 1.47 -1.16
N HIS A 80 6.17 1.24 -1.99
CA HIS A 80 6.16 1.49 -3.44
C HIS A 80 7.17 0.59 -4.18
N TRP A 81 7.04 0.50 -5.51
CA TRP A 81 7.86 -0.41 -6.35
C TRP A 81 9.30 0.06 -6.63
N TYR A 82 9.65 1.32 -6.38
CA TYR A 82 10.99 1.87 -6.59
C TYR A 82 12.03 1.52 -5.50
N ASN A 83 11.89 0.34 -4.86
CA ASN A 83 12.89 -0.20 -3.93
C ASN A 83 13.43 -1.50 -4.52
N ASP A 84 14.75 -1.69 -4.53
CA ASP A 84 15.39 -2.94 -4.94
C ASP A 84 15.17 -4.06 -3.90
N LYS A 85 15.59 -5.28 -4.23
CA LYS A 85 15.48 -6.46 -3.35
C LYS A 85 16.17 -6.32 -1.99
N ASP A 86 17.18 -5.44 -1.90
CA ASP A 86 17.94 -5.18 -0.69
C ASP A 86 17.36 -3.97 0.08
N GLY A 87 16.32 -3.34 -0.48
CA GLY A 87 15.63 -2.18 0.07
C GLY A 87 16.22 -0.84 -0.35
N ASN A 88 17.17 -0.72 -1.27
CA ASN A 88 17.64 0.59 -1.68
C ASN A 88 16.67 1.25 -2.65
N GLN A 89 16.51 2.57 -2.57
CA GLN A 89 15.68 3.31 -3.52
C GLN A 89 16.40 3.42 -4.87
N VAL A 90 15.74 2.95 -5.92
CA VAL A 90 16.27 2.89 -7.30
C VAL A 90 15.45 3.76 -8.25
N ASP A 91 16.07 4.25 -9.31
CA ASP A 91 15.40 5.12 -10.30
C ASP A 91 14.51 4.33 -11.26
N VAL A 92 14.79 3.04 -11.45
CA VAL A 92 14.00 2.11 -12.25
C VAL A 92 13.70 0.89 -11.38
N PRO A 93 12.42 0.52 -11.16
CA PRO A 93 12.06 -0.67 -10.43
C PRO A 93 12.69 -1.94 -11.04
N GLU A 94 12.92 -2.94 -10.20
CA GLU A 94 13.26 -4.26 -10.69
C GLU A 94 12.16 -4.77 -11.61
N HIS A 95 12.57 -5.27 -12.77
CA HIS A 95 11.67 -5.75 -13.80
C HIS A 95 12.30 -6.91 -14.56
N VAL A 96 11.45 -7.72 -15.18
CA VAL A 96 11.87 -8.76 -16.11
C VAL A 96 11.49 -8.34 -17.53
N VAL A 97 12.43 -8.50 -18.47
CA VAL A 97 12.16 -8.28 -19.89
C VAL A 97 11.80 -9.62 -20.51
N LEU A 98 10.57 -9.71 -21.03
CA LEU A 98 10.10 -10.89 -21.75
C LEU A 98 10.33 -10.69 -23.24
N THR A 99 11.18 -11.52 -23.83
CA THR A 99 11.52 -11.42 -25.25
C THR A 99 10.51 -12.19 -26.11
N LYS A 100 10.52 -11.94 -27.43
CA LYS A 100 9.64 -12.62 -28.38
C LYS A 100 9.82 -14.14 -28.38
N GLU A 101 11.03 -14.61 -28.09
CA GLU A 101 11.33 -16.04 -27.93
C GLU A 101 10.57 -16.66 -26.74
N ILE A 102 10.23 -15.87 -25.71
CA ILE A 102 9.46 -16.30 -24.53
C ILE A 102 7.96 -16.07 -24.73
N THR A 103 7.57 -14.93 -25.30
CA THR A 103 6.15 -14.52 -25.41
C THR A 103 5.46 -15.04 -26.68
N GLY A 104 6.22 -15.33 -27.73
CA GLY A 104 5.71 -15.70 -29.06
C GLY A 104 5.12 -14.54 -29.88
N ILE A 105 5.02 -13.32 -29.32
CA ILE A 105 4.50 -12.12 -29.98
C ILE A 105 5.57 -11.04 -30.13
#